data_AF-M2ZW95-F1
#
_entry.id   AF-M2ZW95-F1
#
_cell.length_a   1.000
_cell.length_b   1.000
_cell.length_c   1.000
_cell.angle_alpha   90.00
_cell.angle_beta   90.00
_cell.angle_gamma   90.00
#
_symmetry.space_group_name_H-M   'P 1'
#
loop_
_entity.id
_entity.type
_entity.pdbx_description
1 polymer ?
#
loop_
_entity_poly.entity_id
_entity_poly.type
_entity_poly.pdbx_seq_one_letter_code
_entity_poly.pdbx_strand_id
1 'polypeptide(L)'
;MLVNNFCLHSGDDFILMIVGGPNSRNDFHVNETEEWFYQLKGSMLLRIVESDEFRDIDIEEGCTFLLPANTPHNPVRFANAVGMVMERRRPEGSLDRPRWYCSKGDHPRPTIIREDVFHCTDLGTQLKPLIEFWMNNEEAWRCPWNRNYG
;
A
#
# COMPACT_ATOMS: atom_id res chain seq x y z
N MET A 1 0.92 8.53 -14.77
CA MET A 1 0.65 7.13 -14.41
C MET A 1 -0.85 6.92 -14.48
N LEU A 2 -1.31 6.09 -15.41
CA LEU A 2 -2.73 5.76 -15.58
C LEU A 2 -3.17 4.91 -14.40
N VAL A 3 -4.27 5.30 -13.80
CA VAL A 3 -4.91 4.64 -12.67
C VAL A 3 -5.30 3.22 -13.12
N ASN A 4 -4.54 2.21 -12.68
CA ASN A 4 -4.73 0.80 -13.06
C ASN A 4 -5.79 0.09 -12.19
N ASN A 5 -6.54 0.82 -11.35
CA ASN A 5 -7.70 0.31 -10.64
C ASN A 5 -9.01 0.89 -11.21
N PHE A 6 -10.07 0.09 -11.15
CA PHE A 6 -11.41 0.50 -11.49
C PHE A 6 -12.38 0.00 -10.42
N CYS A 7 -13.23 0.88 -9.92
CA CYS A 7 -14.26 0.53 -8.95
C CYS A 7 -15.41 -0.20 -9.68
N LEU A 8 -15.59 -1.48 -9.36
CA LEU A 8 -16.68 -2.29 -9.90
C LEU A 8 -17.99 -2.03 -9.16
N HIS A 9 -17.91 -2.02 -7.82
CA HIS A 9 -19.05 -1.78 -6.94
C HIS A 9 -18.64 -0.92 -5.76
N SER A 10 -19.52 0.02 -5.40
CA SER A 10 -19.38 0.91 -4.26
C SER A 10 -20.66 0.81 -3.43
N GLY A 11 -20.68 -0.15 -2.50
CA GLY A 11 -21.81 -0.39 -1.60
C GLY A 11 -21.77 0.47 -0.35
N ASP A 12 -22.65 0.19 0.60
CA ASP A 12 -22.69 0.92 1.88
C ASP A 12 -21.51 0.55 2.78
N ASP A 13 -21.18 -0.75 2.88
CA ASP A 13 -20.08 -1.22 3.73
C ASP A 13 -18.79 -1.56 2.95
N PHE A 14 -18.90 -1.91 1.68
CA PHE A 14 -17.77 -2.47 0.92
C PHE A 14 -17.56 -1.79 -0.42
N ILE A 15 -16.30 -1.68 -0.80
CA ILE A 15 -15.86 -1.21 -2.12
C ILE A 15 -15.13 -2.38 -2.78
N LEU A 16 -15.58 -2.77 -3.97
CA LEU A 16 -14.93 -3.79 -4.77
C LEU A 16 -14.26 -3.17 -5.99
N MET A 17 -12.97 -3.42 -6.13
CA MET A 17 -12.15 -2.91 -7.21
C MET A 17 -11.53 -4.04 -8.01
N ILE A 18 -11.35 -3.81 -9.31
CA ILE A 18 -10.43 -4.58 -10.15
C ILE A 18 -9.17 -3.76 -10.36
N VAL A 19 -8.01 -4.41 -10.28
CA VAL A 19 -6.70 -3.75 -10.33
C VAL A 19 -5.75 -4.53 -11.22
N GLY A 20 -5.28 -3.86 -12.27
CA GLY A 20 -4.32 -4.39 -13.23
C GLY A 20 -2.86 -4.04 -12.89
N GLY A 21 -1.93 -4.65 -13.62
CA GLY A 21 -0.52 -4.29 -13.64
C GLY A 21 0.02 -4.02 -15.06
N PRO A 22 1.26 -3.51 -15.18
CA PRO A 22 2.23 -3.36 -14.10
C PRO A 22 1.93 -2.15 -13.23
N ASN A 23 2.06 -2.30 -11.92
CA ASN A 23 1.96 -1.19 -10.98
C ASN A 23 2.80 -1.50 -9.73
N SER A 24 3.68 -0.58 -9.36
CA SER A 24 4.47 -0.63 -8.13
C SER A 24 4.61 0.77 -7.58
N ARG A 25 4.40 0.91 -6.28
CA ARG A 25 4.53 2.16 -5.52
C ARG A 25 5.53 1.94 -4.37
N ASN A 26 6.08 3.00 -3.80
CA ASN A 26 7.12 2.88 -2.75
C ASN A 26 6.57 2.98 -1.32
N ASP A 27 5.32 3.40 -1.18
CA ASP A 27 4.58 3.55 0.06
C ASP A 27 3.89 2.26 0.47
N PHE A 28 3.95 2.01 1.77
CA PHE A 28 3.16 1.02 2.47
C PHE A 28 1.90 1.69 2.99
N HIS A 29 0.76 1.12 2.66
CA HIS A 29 -0.51 1.56 3.20
C HIS A 29 -0.78 0.83 4.51
N VAL A 30 -1.24 1.58 5.51
CA VAL A 30 -1.79 1.04 6.74
C VAL A 30 -3.26 1.44 6.77
N ASN A 31 -4.11 0.43 6.75
CA ASN A 31 -5.56 0.54 6.82
C ASN A 31 -6.01 -0.06 8.15
N GLU A 32 -6.86 0.63 8.91
CA GLU A 32 -7.42 0.13 10.18
C GLU A 32 -8.49 -0.95 10.00
N THR A 33 -8.80 -1.32 8.75
CA THR A 33 -9.69 -2.41 8.37
C THR A 33 -8.96 -3.47 7.55
N GLU A 34 -9.54 -4.67 7.47
CA GLU A 34 -9.00 -5.75 6.64
C GLU A 34 -9.13 -5.45 5.15
N GLU A 35 -8.23 -6.04 4.35
CA GLU A 35 -8.28 -5.99 2.89
C GLU A 35 -8.25 -7.39 2.31
N TRP A 36 -9.22 -7.70 1.44
CA TRP A 36 -9.27 -8.99 0.77
C TRP A 36 -8.77 -8.87 -0.66
N PHE A 37 -7.88 -9.79 -1.02
CA PHE A 37 -7.26 -9.89 -2.33
C PHE A 37 -7.65 -11.19 -3.01
N TYR A 38 -7.87 -11.12 -4.32
CA TYR A 38 -8.05 -12.29 -5.17
C TYR A 38 -7.38 -12.06 -6.52
N GLN A 39 -6.49 -12.95 -6.96
CA GLN A 39 -5.87 -12.83 -8.29
C GLN A 39 -6.65 -13.62 -9.33
N LEU A 40 -7.26 -12.91 -10.28
CA LEU A 40 -8.00 -13.51 -11.39
C LEU A 40 -7.07 -14.01 -12.50
N LYS A 41 -5.97 -13.28 -12.74
CA LYS A 41 -4.98 -13.59 -13.77
C LYS A 41 -3.60 -13.12 -13.35
N GLY A 42 -2.59 -13.95 -13.53
CA GLY A 42 -1.22 -13.70 -13.10
C GLY A 42 -1.09 -13.61 -11.59
N SER A 43 0.15 -13.47 -11.13
CA SER A 43 0.47 -13.32 -9.71
C SER A 43 0.66 -11.85 -9.33
N MET A 44 0.61 -11.57 -8.04
CA MET A 44 1.13 -10.34 -7.45
C MET A 44 2.00 -10.65 -6.24
N LEU A 45 2.86 -9.69 -5.88
CA LEU A 45 3.62 -9.72 -4.64
C LEU A 45 3.01 -8.68 -3.69
N LEU A 46 2.64 -9.08 -2.49
CA LEU A 46 2.21 -8.19 -1.42
C LEU A 46 3.32 -8.12 -0.37
N ARG A 47 4.12 -7.06 -0.40
CA ARG A 47 5.14 -6.84 0.62
C ARG A 47 4.49 -6.26 1.86
N ILE A 48 4.71 -6.86 3.02
CA ILE A 48 4.19 -6.40 4.30
C ILE A 48 5.32 -6.10 5.29
N VAL A 49 4.97 -5.41 6.37
CA VAL A 49 5.81 -5.32 7.57
C VAL A 49 5.13 -6.09 8.70
N GLU A 50 5.79 -7.14 9.17
CA GLU A 50 5.30 -8.03 10.22
C GLU A 50 6.47 -8.29 11.19
N SER A 51 6.21 -8.20 12.50
CA SER A 51 7.22 -8.46 13.53
C SER A 51 8.56 -7.72 13.33
N ASP A 52 8.50 -6.43 12.98
CA ASP A 52 9.67 -5.60 12.68
C ASP A 52 10.55 -6.13 11.52
N GLU A 53 9.98 -6.87 10.58
CA GLU A 53 10.67 -7.36 9.37
C GLU A 53 9.83 -7.13 8.10
N PHE A 54 10.51 -6.99 6.96
CA PHE A 54 9.84 -7.01 5.66
C PHE A 54 9.57 -8.45 5.25
N ARG A 55 8.33 -8.74 4.87
CA ARG A 55 7.94 -10.06 4.38
C ARG A 55 7.21 -9.93 3.06
N ASP A 56 7.55 -10.80 2.13
CA ASP A 56 6.88 -10.88 0.84
C ASP A 56 5.85 -12.02 0.84
N ILE A 57 4.64 -11.72 0.40
CA ILE A 57 3.56 -12.69 0.23
C ILE A 57 3.24 -12.78 -1.26
N ASP A 58 3.49 -13.94 -1.85
CA ASP A 58 3.05 -14.24 -3.20
C ASP A 58 1.57 -14.60 -3.19
N ILE A 59 0.78 -13.87 -3.97
CA ILE A 59 -0.63 -14.19 -4.22
C ILE A 59 -0.72 -14.63 -5.68
N GLU A 60 -0.71 -15.94 -5.89
CA GLU A 60 -0.72 -16.57 -7.22
C GLU A 60 -2.09 -16.46 -7.91
N GLU A 61 -2.11 -16.71 -9.22
CA GLU A 61 -3.36 -16.79 -10.00
C GLU A 61 -4.34 -17.80 -9.38
N GLY A 62 -5.58 -17.40 -9.17
CA GLY A 62 -6.62 -18.20 -8.51
C GLY A 62 -6.57 -18.18 -6.99
N CYS A 63 -5.54 -17.61 -6.36
CA CYS A 63 -5.42 -17.54 -4.91
C CYS A 63 -6.11 -16.31 -4.32
N THR A 64 -6.62 -16.49 -3.10
CA THR A 64 -7.15 -15.42 -2.25
C THR A 64 -6.24 -15.18 -1.06
N PHE A 65 -6.20 -13.95 -0.57
CA PHE A 65 -5.52 -13.59 0.66
C PHE A 65 -6.33 -12.55 1.44
N LEU A 66 -6.47 -12.73 2.75
CA LEU A 66 -7.09 -11.74 3.63
C LEU A 66 -5.98 -11.11 4.47
N LEU A 67 -5.73 -9.83 4.22
CA LEU A 67 -4.75 -9.05 4.97
C LEU A 67 -5.41 -8.51 6.25
N PRO A 68 -4.84 -8.81 7.44
CA PRO A 68 -5.34 -8.25 8.69
C PRO A 68 -5.23 -6.73 8.74
N ALA A 69 -6.18 -6.11 9.45
CA ALA A 69 -6.14 -4.69 9.76
C ALA A 69 -4.82 -4.26 10.41
N ASN A 70 -4.42 -3.01 10.18
CA ASN A 70 -3.19 -2.37 10.67
C ASN A 70 -1.88 -2.99 10.17
N THR A 71 -1.93 -3.89 9.20
CA THR A 71 -0.72 -4.44 8.56
C THR A 71 -0.19 -3.46 7.52
N PRO A 72 1.01 -2.88 7.68
CA PRO A 72 1.61 -2.05 6.65
C PRO A 72 1.90 -2.91 5.42
N HIS A 73 1.37 -2.54 4.27
CA HIS A 73 1.46 -3.37 3.07
C HIS A 73 1.67 -2.56 1.79
N ASN A 74 2.40 -3.13 0.84
CA ASN A 74 2.78 -2.55 -0.44
C ASN A 74 2.51 -3.56 -1.56
N PRO A 75 1.43 -3.34 -2.35
CA PRO A 75 1.09 -4.23 -3.45
C PRO A 75 1.95 -3.95 -4.69
N VAL A 76 2.60 -4.98 -5.21
CA VAL A 76 3.37 -4.98 -6.46
C VAL A 76 2.67 -5.89 -7.47
N ARG A 77 2.19 -5.31 -8.56
CA ARG A 77 1.44 -6.02 -9.60
C ARG A 77 2.29 -6.13 -10.87
N PHE A 78 2.46 -7.35 -11.37
CA PHE A 78 3.23 -7.62 -12.58
C PHE A 78 2.44 -7.28 -13.85
N ALA A 79 3.14 -7.19 -14.99
CA ALA A 79 2.49 -6.91 -16.27
C ALA A 79 1.44 -7.98 -16.62
N ASN A 80 0.30 -7.55 -17.16
CA ASN A 80 -0.84 -8.41 -17.54
C ASN A 80 -1.52 -9.15 -16.38
N ALA A 81 -1.16 -8.86 -15.12
CA ALA A 81 -1.87 -9.36 -13.95
C ALA A 81 -3.19 -8.60 -13.77
N VAL A 82 -4.21 -9.31 -13.29
CA VAL A 82 -5.54 -8.78 -13.00
C VAL A 82 -5.99 -9.38 -11.67
N GLY A 83 -6.19 -8.54 -10.67
CA GLY A 83 -6.72 -8.97 -9.38
C GLY A 83 -7.92 -8.13 -8.95
N MET A 84 -8.66 -8.65 -7.99
CA MET A 84 -9.71 -7.96 -7.28
C MET A 84 -9.23 -7.60 -5.88
N VAL A 85 -9.67 -6.45 -5.39
CA VAL A 85 -9.46 -6.00 -4.01
C VAL A 85 -10.81 -5.58 -3.46
N MET A 86 -11.16 -6.12 -2.30
CA MET A 86 -12.32 -5.67 -1.55
C MET A 86 -11.83 -5.00 -0.27
N GLU A 87 -12.28 -3.77 -0.06
CA GLU A 87 -12.03 -3.01 1.15
C GLU A 87 -13.35 -2.64 1.82
N ARG A 88 -13.31 -2.44 3.14
CA ARG A 88 -14.43 -1.85 3.86
C ARG A 88 -14.40 -0.32 3.70
N ARG A 89 -15.58 0.30 3.59
CA ARG A 89 -15.71 1.73 3.86
C ARG A 89 -15.16 2.02 5.24
N ARG A 90 -14.34 3.06 5.33
CA ARG A 90 -13.71 3.46 6.58
C ARG A 90 -14.77 3.76 7.63
N PRO A 91 -14.78 3.02 8.77
CA PRO A 91 -15.64 3.37 9.90
C PRO A 91 -15.37 4.81 10.36
N GLU A 92 -16.35 5.42 11.00
CA GLU A 92 -16.18 6.76 11.58
C GLU A 92 -14.98 6.79 12.53
N GLY A 93 -14.12 7.80 12.37
CA GLY A 93 -12.92 7.98 13.18
C GLY A 93 -11.73 7.09 12.80
N SER A 94 -11.89 6.13 11.87
CA SER A 94 -10.76 5.33 11.40
C SER A 94 -9.81 6.13 10.51
N LEU A 95 -8.53 5.77 10.51
CA LEU A 95 -7.47 6.49 9.80
C LEU A 95 -6.69 5.60 8.85
N ASP A 96 -6.30 6.18 7.72
CA ASP A 96 -5.39 5.61 6.76
C ASP A 96 -4.02 6.28 6.88
N ARG A 97 -2.97 5.48 6.71
CA ARG A 97 -1.59 5.98 6.82
C ARG A 97 -0.75 5.45 5.66
N PRO A 98 -0.41 6.26 4.66
CA PRO A 98 0.69 5.95 3.77
C PRO A 98 2.01 6.21 4.50
N ARG A 99 2.88 5.21 4.44
CA ARG A 99 4.13 5.14 5.18
C ARG A 99 5.26 4.79 4.23
N TRP A 100 6.39 5.47 4.36
CA TRP A 100 7.59 5.19 3.60
C TRP A 100 8.70 4.74 4.53
N TYR A 101 9.38 3.68 4.12
CA TYR A 101 10.51 3.12 4.85
C TYR A 101 11.81 3.47 4.14
N CYS A 102 12.89 3.55 4.91
CA CYS A 102 14.21 3.76 4.39
C CYS A 102 14.64 2.57 3.52
N SER A 103 14.98 2.83 2.25
CA SER A 103 15.58 1.84 1.34
C SER A 103 17.11 1.93 1.28
N LYS A 104 17.71 2.92 1.96
CA LYS A 104 19.14 3.23 1.90
C LYS A 104 19.73 3.34 3.31
N GLY A 105 20.55 2.37 3.70
CA GLY A 105 21.21 2.35 4.99
C GLY A 105 21.08 0.97 5.65
N ASP A 106 22.02 0.66 6.52
CA ASP A 106 22.01 -0.58 7.29
C ASP A 106 21.23 -0.33 8.59
N HIS A 107 19.92 -0.59 8.53
CA HIS A 107 19.02 -0.45 9.67
C HIS A 107 18.74 -1.83 10.25
N PRO A 108 18.72 -1.99 11.59
CA PRO A 108 18.44 -3.28 12.21
C PRO A 108 16.98 -3.75 12.02
N ARG A 109 16.09 -2.85 11.56
CA ARG A 109 14.66 -3.10 11.32
C ARG A 109 14.07 -2.08 10.33
N PRO A 110 12.89 -2.33 9.72
CA PRO A 110 12.18 -1.38 8.87
C PRO A 110 12.07 -0.01 9.55
N THR A 111 12.75 0.98 8.98
CA THR A 111 12.84 2.32 9.57
C THR A 111 11.97 3.29 8.80
N ILE A 112 10.93 3.81 9.45
CA ILE A 112 10.00 4.78 8.88
C ILE A 112 10.75 6.10 8.68
N ILE A 113 10.67 6.64 7.47
CA ILE A 113 11.24 7.97 7.13
C ILE A 113 10.16 9.01 6.90
N ARG A 114 8.93 8.57 6.61
CA ARG A 114 7.76 9.43 6.51
C ARG A 114 6.50 8.62 6.79
N GLU A 115 5.55 9.26 7.45
CA GLU A 115 4.17 8.79 7.56
C GLU A 115 3.27 10.02 7.44
N ASP A 116 2.25 9.92 6.59
CA ASP A 116 1.15 10.87 6.58
C ASP A 116 -0.10 10.17 7.14
N VAL A 117 -1.06 10.94 7.64
CA VAL A 117 -2.27 10.42 8.28
C VAL A 117 -3.48 11.19 7.76
N PHE A 118 -4.53 10.48 7.36
CA PHE A 118 -5.78 11.11 6.96
C PHE A 118 -6.97 10.18 7.19
N HIS A 119 -8.17 10.78 7.32
CA HIS A 119 -9.42 10.02 7.24
C HIS A 119 -9.76 9.83 5.76
N CYS A 120 -9.80 8.58 5.30
CA CYS A 120 -10.00 8.26 3.89
C CYS A 120 -11.49 8.20 3.53
N THR A 121 -11.95 9.20 2.78
CA THR A 121 -13.27 9.24 2.14
C THR A 121 -13.19 8.89 0.66
N ASP A 122 -12.07 9.20 0.00
CA ASP A 122 -11.72 8.80 -1.36
C ASP A 122 -10.20 8.60 -1.46
N LEU A 123 -9.79 7.33 -1.45
CA LEU A 123 -8.39 6.95 -1.46
C LEU A 123 -7.66 7.46 -2.72
N GLY A 124 -8.30 7.39 -3.88
CA GLY A 124 -7.66 7.74 -5.15
C GLY A 124 -7.32 9.22 -5.23
N THR A 125 -8.23 10.09 -4.76
CA THR A 125 -8.02 11.54 -4.81
C THR A 125 -7.17 12.06 -3.65
N GLN A 126 -7.29 11.47 -2.45
CA GLN A 126 -6.54 11.91 -1.27
C GLN A 126 -5.10 11.39 -1.25
N LEU A 127 -4.84 10.20 -1.80
CA LEU A 127 -3.49 9.62 -1.81
C LEU A 127 -2.60 10.24 -2.90
N LYS A 128 -3.18 10.59 -4.06
CA LYS A 128 -2.46 11.18 -5.19
C LYS A 128 -1.58 12.39 -4.82
N PRO A 129 -2.06 13.44 -4.13
CA PRO A 129 -1.22 14.58 -3.76
C PRO A 129 -0.10 14.21 -2.78
N LEU A 130 -0.30 13.20 -1.92
CA LEU A 130 0.74 12.72 -1.00
C LEU A 130 1.85 12.00 -1.76
N ILE A 131 1.49 11.16 -2.73
CA ILE A 131 2.45 10.49 -3.63
C ILE A 131 3.18 11.53 -4.50
N GLU A 132 2.47 12.51 -5.05
CA GLU A 132 3.07 13.58 -5.86
C GLU A 132 4.04 14.42 -5.04
N PHE A 133 3.68 14.76 -3.79
CA PHE A 133 4.60 15.42 -2.86
C PHE A 133 5.84 14.55 -2.64
N TRP A 134 5.67 13.26 -2.35
CA TRP A 134 6.77 12.32 -2.17
C TRP A 134 7.68 12.28 -3.40
N MET A 135 7.14 12.18 -4.61
CA MET A 135 7.92 12.07 -5.84
C MET A 135 8.73 13.34 -6.18
N ASN A 136 8.26 14.51 -5.73
CA ASN A 136 8.83 15.80 -6.11
C ASN A 136 9.61 16.50 -4.98
N ASN A 137 9.77 15.87 -3.81
CA ASN A 137 10.46 16.46 -2.67
C ASN A 137 11.59 15.56 -2.17
N GLU A 138 12.83 15.86 -2.56
CA GLU A 138 14.01 15.10 -2.15
C GLU A 138 14.25 15.08 -0.64
N GLU A 139 13.82 16.12 0.09
CA GLU A 139 13.96 16.15 1.54
C GLU A 139 13.07 15.11 2.22
N ALA A 140 11.94 14.76 1.60
CA ALA A 140 11.05 13.71 2.09
C ALA A 140 11.71 12.33 2.07
N TRP A 141 12.76 12.13 1.25
CA TRP A 141 13.48 10.86 1.14
C TRP A 141 14.64 10.73 2.13
N ARG A 142 14.96 11.81 2.88
CA ARG A 142 16.11 11.81 3.77
C ARG A 142 15.84 10.96 5.00
N CYS A 143 16.57 9.87 5.14
CA CYS A 143 16.62 9.13 6.38
C CYS A 143 17.35 9.96 7.46
N PRO A 144 16.72 10.25 8.61
CA PRO A 144 17.38 10.98 9.68
C PRO A 144 18.62 10.26 10.25
N TRP A 145 18.62 8.93 10.20
CA TRP A 145 19.68 8.10 10.79
C TRP A 145 21.00 8.17 10.02
N ASN A 146 20.96 8.40 8.70
CA ASN A 146 22.15 8.51 7.85
C ASN A 146 22.96 9.80 8.10
N ARG A 147 22.52 10.72 8.98
CA ARG A 147 23.29 11.92 9.35
C ARG A 147 24.34 11.67 10.45
N ASN A 148 24.33 10.51 11.11
CA ASN A 148 25.21 10.24 12.25
C ASN A 148 26.43 9.35 11.91
N TYR A 149 26.58 8.91 10.67
CA TYR A 149 27.66 8.00 10.23
C TYR A 149 28.46 8.51 9.02
N GLY A 150 28.51 9.83 8.82
CA GLY A 150 29.34 10.49 7.81
C GLY A 150 30.41 11.36 8.44
#